data_AF-A0AAU1H7D9-F1
#
_entry.id   AF-A0AAU1H7D9-F1
#
_cell.length_a   1.000
_cell.length_b   1.000
_cell.length_c   1.000
_cell.angle_alpha   90.00
_cell.angle_beta   90.00
_cell.angle_gamma   90.00
#
_symmetry.space_group_name_H-M   'P 1'
#
loop_
_entity.id
_entity.type
_entity.pdbx_description
1 polymer ?
#
loop_
_entity_poly.entity_id
_entity_poly.type
_entity_poly.pdbx_seq_one_letter_code
_entity_poly.pdbx_strand_id
1 'polypeptide(L)'
;MESKYYLDFLRDLLSPDEKVRTEASNRVQDFVNLLSDTQAGVTGELLAMLASHEKSRVALEALLHALSDLDGCGKLDRVDLSPLGEIPESAIHVEHREYMEEFAPRIAGSINGAGG
;
A
#
# COMPACT_ATOMS: atom_id res chain seq x y z
N MET A 1 -11.64 -13.52 0.44
CA MET A 1 -10.76 -14.46 1.16
C MET A 1 -11.42 -14.79 2.48
N GLU A 2 -11.26 -16.01 3.02
CA GLU A 2 -11.86 -16.33 4.31
C GLU A 2 -11.30 -15.40 5.41
N SER A 3 -12.16 -15.00 6.34
CA SER A 3 -11.83 -13.97 7.34
C SER A 3 -10.62 -14.33 8.19
N LYS A 4 -10.41 -15.61 8.51
CA LYS A 4 -9.26 -16.06 9.31
C LYS A 4 -7.94 -15.75 8.58
N TYR A 5 -7.82 -16.17 7.32
CA TYR A 5 -6.62 -15.90 6.52
C TYR A 5 -6.39 -14.41 6.30
N TYR A 6 -7.47 -13.65 6.11
CA TYR A 6 -7.36 -12.19 5.99
C TYR A 6 -6.81 -11.54 7.26
N LEU A 7 -7.31 -11.93 8.43
CA LEU A 7 -6.82 -11.40 9.71
C LEU A 7 -5.36 -11.79 9.98
N ASP A 8 -4.96 -13.01 9.63
CA ASP A 8 -3.57 -13.45 9.76
C ASP A 8 -2.65 -12.65 8.82
N PHE A 9 -3.08 -12.38 7.58
CA PHE A 9 -2.38 -11.48 6.66
C PHE A 9 -2.23 -10.06 7.22
N LEU A 10 -3.29 -9.46 7.75
CA LEU A 10 -3.22 -8.11 8.34
C LEU A 10 -2.28 -8.05 9.55
N ARG A 11 -2.22 -9.12 10.36
CA ARG A 11 -1.26 -9.24 11.46
C ARG A 11 0.18 -9.29 10.96
N ASP A 12 0.44 -10.04 9.89
CA ASP A 12 1.78 -10.12 9.31
C ASP A 12 2.22 -8.76 8.74
N LEU A 13 1.32 -8.01 8.07
CA LEU A 13 1.58 -6.65 7.59
C LEU A 13 1.93 -5.67 8.72
N LEU A 14 1.30 -5.84 9.89
CA LEU A 14 1.53 -5.00 11.08
C LEU A 14 2.69 -5.51 11.95
N SER A 15 3.38 -6.57 11.54
CA SER A 15 4.46 -7.16 12.32
C SER A 15 5.58 -6.14 12.57
N PRO A 16 6.20 -6.10 13.76
CA PRO A 16 7.40 -5.28 13.98
C PRO A 16 8.61 -5.84 13.21
N ASP A 17 8.58 -7.11 12.80
CA ASP A 17 9.64 -7.75 12.02
C ASP A 17 9.54 -7.35 10.55
N GLU A 18 10.56 -6.66 10.05
CA GLU A 18 10.70 -6.24 8.65
C GLU A 18 10.51 -7.39 7.66
N LYS A 19 11.10 -8.56 7.95
CA LYS A 19 11.04 -9.71 7.06
C LYS A 19 9.61 -10.22 6.93
N VAL A 20 8.88 -10.28 8.05
CA VAL A 20 7.47 -10.70 8.07
C VAL A 20 6.61 -9.71 7.29
N ARG A 21 6.81 -8.39 7.47
CA ARG A 21 6.05 -7.38 6.70
C ARG A 21 6.34 -7.45 5.20
N THR A 22 7.60 -7.64 4.85
CA THR A 22 8.04 -7.76 3.44
C THR A 22 7.40 -8.98 2.78
N GLU A 23 7.48 -10.15 3.44
CA GLU A 23 6.85 -11.37 2.96
C GLU A 23 5.33 -11.21 2.86
N ALA A 24 4.69 -10.60 3.85
CA ALA A 24 3.25 -10.34 3.83
C ALA A 24 2.83 -9.46 2.64
N SER A 25 3.58 -8.39 2.38
CA SER A 25 3.32 -7.46 1.28
C SER A 25 3.46 -8.14 -0.07
N ASN A 26 4.53 -8.93 -0.27
CA ASN A 26 4.74 -9.67 -1.51
C ASN A 26 3.65 -10.71 -1.80
N ARG A 27 3.02 -11.30 -0.77
CA ARG A 27 1.91 -12.25 -0.96
C ARG A 27 0.63 -11.59 -1.49
N VAL A 28 0.49 -10.26 -1.49
CA VAL A 28 -0.74 -9.59 -1.93
C VAL A 28 -1.12 -10.01 -3.34
N GLN A 29 -0.14 -10.13 -4.25
CA GLN A 29 -0.34 -10.61 -5.61
C GLN A 29 -1.05 -11.98 -5.69
N ASP A 30 -0.76 -12.88 -4.74
CA ASP A 30 -1.29 -14.25 -4.74
C ASP A 30 -2.80 -14.30 -4.47
N PHE A 31 -3.34 -13.31 -3.76
CA PHE A 31 -4.73 -13.32 -3.30
C PHE A 31 -5.50 -12.04 -3.60
N VAL A 32 -4.95 -11.09 -4.35
CA VAL A 32 -5.60 -9.81 -4.67
C VAL A 32 -7.01 -9.99 -5.25
N ASN A 33 -7.17 -10.97 -6.14
CA ASN A 33 -8.45 -11.31 -6.78
C ASN A 33 -9.45 -12.00 -5.83
N LEU A 34 -8.98 -12.48 -4.68
CA LEU A 34 -9.82 -13.09 -3.66
C LEU A 34 -10.36 -12.05 -2.68
N LEU A 35 -9.82 -10.84 -2.62
CA LEU A 35 -10.28 -9.79 -1.72
C LEU A 35 -11.67 -9.30 -2.13
N SER A 36 -12.57 -9.19 -1.16
CA SER A 36 -13.78 -8.38 -1.37
C SER A 36 -13.39 -6.90 -1.50
N ASP A 37 -14.26 -6.07 -2.07
CA ASP A 37 -13.96 -4.65 -2.23
C ASP A 37 -13.70 -3.94 -0.89
N THR A 38 -14.37 -4.38 0.19
CA THR A 38 -14.08 -3.91 1.55
C THR A 38 -12.70 -4.34 2.04
N GLN A 39 -12.31 -5.61 1.82
CA GLN A 39 -10.98 -6.09 2.21
C GLN A 39 -9.88 -5.39 1.40
N ALA A 40 -10.12 -5.18 0.11
CA ALA A 40 -9.23 -4.42 -0.76
C ALA A 40 -9.04 -2.99 -0.27
N GLY A 41 -10.14 -2.27 0.03
CA GLY A 41 -10.08 -0.90 0.54
C GLY A 41 -9.27 -0.79 1.83
N VAL A 42 -9.60 -1.62 2.83
CA VAL A 42 -8.88 -1.66 4.11
C VAL A 42 -7.39 -2.00 3.93
N THR A 43 -7.08 -2.94 3.04
CA THR A 43 -5.69 -3.31 2.75
C THR A 43 -4.95 -2.16 2.09
N GLY A 44 -5.56 -1.49 1.10
CA GLY A 44 -4.96 -0.34 0.42
C GLY A 44 -4.70 0.84 1.37
N GLU A 45 -5.66 1.20 2.20
CA GLU A 45 -5.49 2.26 3.22
C GLU A 45 -4.35 1.91 4.20
N LEU A 46 -4.32 0.66 4.66
CA LEU A 46 -3.28 0.20 5.57
C LEU A 46 -1.89 0.24 4.92
N LEU A 47 -1.75 -0.24 3.68
CA LEU A 47 -0.49 -0.23 2.95
C LEU A 47 0.01 1.20 2.71
N ALA A 48 -0.86 2.13 2.32
CA ALA A 48 -0.50 3.53 2.13
C ALA A 48 0.01 4.18 3.42
N MET A 49 -0.69 3.95 4.55
CA MET A 49 -0.23 4.40 5.87
C MET A 49 1.11 3.77 6.27
N LEU A 50 1.28 2.46 6.08
CA LEU A 50 2.53 1.78 6.43
C LEU A 50 3.70 2.27 5.59
N ALA A 51 3.51 2.48 4.28
CA ALA A 51 4.54 2.98 3.37
C ALA A 51 5.05 4.37 3.81
N SER A 52 4.15 5.25 4.26
CA SER A 52 4.51 6.59 4.75
C SER A 52 5.44 6.60 5.98
N HIS A 53 5.46 5.49 6.74
CA HIS A 53 6.23 5.35 7.98
C HIS A 53 7.33 4.28 7.91
N GLU A 54 7.45 3.58 6.79
CA GLU A 54 8.42 2.50 6.64
C GLU A 54 9.85 3.06 6.49
N LYS A 55 10.78 2.46 7.23
CA LYS A 55 12.19 2.86 7.25
C LYS A 55 13.06 1.86 6.50
N SER A 56 12.62 0.62 6.37
CA SER A 56 13.31 -0.34 5.52
C SER A 56 13.01 -0.04 4.06
N ARG A 57 14.08 0.15 3.30
CA ARG A 57 14.05 0.28 1.85
C ARG A 57 13.34 -0.90 1.16
N VAL A 58 13.61 -2.13 1.65
CA VAL A 58 13.06 -3.37 1.06
C VAL A 58 11.59 -3.53 1.41
N ALA A 59 11.21 -3.27 2.67
CA ALA A 59 9.81 -3.33 3.06
C ALA A 59 8.99 -2.23 2.37
N LEU A 60 9.54 -1.03 2.19
CA LEU A 60 8.89 0.05 1.45
C LEU A 60 8.63 -0.34 0.00
N GLU A 61 9.62 -0.95 -0.68
CA GLU A 61 9.44 -1.45 -2.04
C GLU A 61 8.31 -2.48 -2.11
N ALA A 62 8.27 -3.44 -1.17
CA ALA A 62 7.22 -4.45 -1.12
C ALA A 62 5.83 -3.86 -0.86
N LEU A 63 5.71 -2.82 -0.01
CA LEU A 63 4.46 -2.12 0.26
C LEU A 63 3.95 -1.36 -0.98
N LEU A 64 4.86 -0.65 -1.68
CA LEU A 64 4.53 0.07 -2.91
C LEU A 64 4.14 -0.89 -4.05
N HIS A 65 4.84 -2.02 -4.17
CA HIS A 65 4.49 -3.08 -5.12
C HIS A 65 3.09 -3.65 -4.83
N ALA A 66 2.78 -3.95 -3.57
CA ALA A 66 1.46 -4.44 -3.18
C ALA A 66 0.33 -3.43 -3.47
N LEU A 67 0.59 -2.13 -3.35
CA LEU A 67 -0.35 -1.09 -3.78
C LEU A 67 -0.54 -1.09 -5.29
N SER A 68 0.53 -1.25 -6.08
CA SER A 68 0.44 -1.32 -7.55
C SER A 68 -0.35 -2.56 -7.99
N ASP A 69 -0.16 -3.72 -7.34
CA ASP A 69 -0.96 -4.93 -7.61
C ASP A 69 -2.46 -4.71 -7.34
N LEU A 70 -2.80 -4.01 -6.25
CA LEU A 70 -4.18 -3.65 -5.94
C LEU A 70 -4.73 -2.67 -6.99
N ASP A 71 -3.94 -1.67 -7.40
CA ASP A 71 -4.38 -0.68 -8.40
C ASP A 71 -4.61 -1.32 -9.77
N GLY A 72 -3.68 -2.19 -10.21
CA GLY A 72 -3.79 -2.95 -11.44
C GLY A 72 -5.01 -3.87 -11.51
N CYS A 73 -5.57 -4.25 -10.36
CA CYS A 73 -6.82 -5.00 -10.24
C CYS A 73 -8.07 -4.11 -10.09
N GLY A 74 -7.95 -2.78 -10.19
CA GLY A 74 -9.04 -1.83 -9.98
C GLY A 74 -9.55 -1.80 -8.53
N LYS A 75 -8.71 -2.21 -7.57
CA LYS A 75 -9.10 -2.35 -6.17
C LYS A 75 -8.89 -1.10 -5.34
N LEU A 76 -8.21 -0.10 -5.87
CA LEU A 76 -7.89 1.12 -5.15
C LEU A 76 -8.77 2.32 -5.49
N ASP A 77 -9.77 2.24 -6.38
CA ASP A 77 -10.56 3.41 -6.86
C ASP A 77 -11.05 4.38 -5.77
N ARG A 78 -11.30 3.89 -4.54
CA ARG A 78 -11.80 4.68 -3.40
C ARG A 78 -10.83 4.82 -2.24
N VAL A 79 -9.60 4.33 -2.41
CA VAL A 79 -8.56 4.37 -1.38
C VAL A 79 -7.83 5.70 -1.43
N ASP A 80 -7.70 6.33 -0.26
CA ASP A 80 -6.88 7.53 -0.08
C ASP A 80 -5.39 7.15 -0.10
N LEU A 81 -4.69 7.63 -1.12
CA LEU A 81 -3.24 7.44 -1.27
C LEU A 81 -2.43 8.67 -0.86
N SER A 82 -3.07 9.70 -0.29
CA SER A 82 -2.37 10.89 0.18
C SER A 82 -1.26 10.63 1.22
N PRO A 83 -1.30 9.58 2.08
CA PRO A 83 -0.18 9.25 2.96
C PRO A 83 1.14 9.00 2.24
N LEU A 84 1.11 8.52 0.99
CA LEU A 84 2.34 8.32 0.20
C LEU A 84 3.09 9.64 -0.03
N GLY A 85 2.38 10.77 -0.04
CA GLY A 85 2.99 12.10 -0.14
C GLY A 85 3.78 12.52 1.10
N GLU A 86 3.65 11.80 2.21
CA GLU A 86 4.40 12.05 3.44
C GLU A 86 5.76 11.33 3.46
N ILE A 87 6.01 10.42 2.50
CA ILE A 87 7.31 9.75 2.35
C ILE A 87 8.37 10.81 2.02
N PRO A 88 9.41 11.00 2.85
CA PRO A 88 10.45 11.98 2.56
C PRO A 88 11.19 11.62 1.27
N GLU A 89 11.47 12.61 0.40
CA GLU A 89 12.28 12.44 -0.81
C GLU A 89 13.60 11.69 -0.56
N SER A 90 14.23 11.90 0.59
CA SER A 90 15.47 11.21 0.98
C SER A 90 15.31 9.70 1.22
N ALA A 91 14.09 9.23 1.46
CA ALA A 91 13.75 7.81 1.64
C ALA A 91 13.32 7.14 0.32
N ILE A 92 13.06 7.93 -0.73
CA ILE A 92 12.65 7.44 -2.06
C ILE A 92 13.90 7.04 -2.85
N HIS A 93 14.13 5.74 -2.96
CA HIS A 93 15.22 5.18 -3.76
C HIS A 93 14.81 5.03 -5.24
N VAL A 94 15.77 4.71 -6.10
CA VAL A 94 15.57 4.68 -7.56
C VAL A 94 14.45 3.71 -7.98
N GLU A 95 14.38 2.55 -7.33
CA GLU A 95 13.34 1.54 -7.55
C GLU A 95 11.95 1.96 -7.05
N HIS A 96 11.86 2.94 -6.15
CA HIS A 96 10.58 3.44 -5.66
C HIS A 96 9.95 4.46 -6.60
N ARG A 97 10.75 5.09 -7.46
CA ARG A 97 10.31 6.23 -8.28
C ARG A 97 9.18 5.89 -9.23
N GLU A 98 9.23 4.71 -9.85
CA GLU A 98 8.18 4.27 -10.77
C GLU A 98 6.81 4.20 -10.08
N TYR A 99 6.75 3.60 -8.88
CA TYR A 99 5.53 3.57 -8.07
C TYR A 99 5.08 4.98 -7.65
N MET A 100 6.02 5.83 -7.23
CA MET A 100 5.67 7.20 -6.80
C MET A 100 5.12 8.04 -7.97
N GLU A 101 5.66 7.87 -9.17
CA GLU A 101 5.16 8.50 -10.40
C GLU A 101 3.78 7.96 -10.78
N GLU A 102 3.56 6.65 -10.65
CA GLU A 102 2.26 5.99 -10.86
C GLU A 102 1.18 6.57 -9.93
N PHE A 103 1.50 6.76 -8.64
CA PHE A 103 0.54 7.26 -7.65
C PHE A 103 0.44 8.79 -7.58
N ALA A 104 1.35 9.53 -8.21
CA ALA A 104 1.40 11.01 -8.14
C ALA A 104 0.05 11.71 -8.40
N PRO A 105 -0.79 11.32 -9.38
CA PRO A 105 -2.08 11.95 -9.63
C PRO A 105 -3.05 11.84 -8.42
N ARG A 106 -2.90 10.78 -7.63
CA ARG A 106 -3.77 10.44 -6.50
C ARG A 106 -3.27 11.01 -5.17
N ILE A 107 -1.97 11.25 -5.07
CA ILE A 107 -1.35 11.96 -3.94
C ILE A 107 -1.72 13.45 -3.97
N ALA A 108 -1.59 14.09 -5.15
CA ALA A 108 -1.89 15.52 -5.31
C ALA A 108 -3.39 15.85 -5.20
N GLY A 109 -4.28 14.88 -5.46
CA GLY A 109 -5.73 15.05 -5.45
C GLY A 109 -6.34 15.34 -4.08
N SER A 110 -5.67 14.97 -2.98
CA SER A 110 -6.18 15.20 -1.61
C SER A 110 -6.14 16.68 -1.18
N ILE A 111 -5.31 17.51 -1.84
CA ILE A 111 -5.14 18.93 -1.50
C ILE A 111 -6.31 19.79 -2.03
N ASN A 112 -7.08 19.31 -3.02
CA ASN A 112 -8.11 20.11 -3.70
C ASN A 112 -9.57 19.73 -3.35
N GLY A 113 -9.80 18.85 -2.36
CA GLY A 113 -11.14 18.36 -1.99
C GLY A 113 -11.87 19.14 -0.88
N ALA A 114 -11.24 20.16 -0.26
CA ALA A 114 -11.79 20.89 0.89
C ALA A 114 -12.32 22.29 0.57
N GLY A 115 -12.62 22.60 -0.70
CA GLY A 115 -13.14 23.90 -1.11
C GLY A 115 -14.12 23.80 -2.27
N GLY A 116 -15.40 23.57 -1.95
CA GLY A 116 -16.53 23.62 -2.87
C GLY A 116 -17.85 23.72 -2.12
#